data_AF-A0AAQ3QAI6-F1
#
_entry.id   AF-A0AAQ3QAI6-F1
#
_cell.length_a   1.000
_cell.length_b   1.000
_cell.length_c   1.000
_cell.angle_alpha   90.00
_cell.angle_beta   90.00
_cell.angle_gamma   90.00
#
_symmetry.space_group_name_H-M   'P 1'
#
loop_
_entity.id
_entity.type
_entity.pdbx_description
1 polymer ?
#
loop_
_entity_poly.entity_id
_entity_poly.type
_entity_poly.pdbx_seq_one_letter_code
_entity_poly.pdbx_strand_id
1 'polypeptide(L)'
;MATAVRISLAPVAAIAHLSSFSSSSSSSLLRGRVRASAAMATTTVTPAVIVGGGRVGQMLHSLGDGRDVLVGRGQPVPVDFDGPILVCTRNDDLDAVLASTPSSRWRDLVFFQNGMLEPWLESKGLGDADQVLAYFAVSKVGEAPLDGKTDTNPEGLTAAFGKWASAVASRLHSGGLSCKVLEKEAFQKQMLEKLIWIAAFMLVGARHPGATVGVVEKEYRSEVASLIAELASAAAAEKGITFEEGTVDRLCAYSRAVAHFPTAVKEFKWRNGWFYSLTEKALAEGRADPCPLHTAWLKEIKVI
;
A
#
# COMPACT_ATOMS: atom_id res chain seq x y z
N MET A 1 27.96 -1.13 -50.61
CA MET A 1 29.37 -0.70 -50.68
C MET A 1 29.76 -0.17 -49.32
N ALA A 2 30.50 -0.98 -48.57
CA ALA A 2 30.91 -0.72 -47.19
C ALA A 2 32.42 -0.58 -47.14
N THR A 3 32.92 0.44 -46.44
CA THR A 3 34.36 0.68 -46.28
C THR A 3 34.74 0.38 -44.83
N ALA A 4 35.64 -0.60 -44.67
CA ALA A 4 36.10 -1.14 -43.40
C ALA A 4 37.22 -0.28 -42.78
N VAL A 5 37.19 -0.14 -41.45
CA VAL A 5 38.29 0.40 -40.63
C VAL A 5 39.05 -0.77 -40.02
N ARG A 6 40.38 -0.78 -40.19
CA ARG A 6 41.32 -1.81 -39.71
C ARG A 6 41.72 -1.57 -38.25
N ILE A 7 41.76 -2.66 -37.50
CA ILE A 7 42.35 -2.80 -36.16
C ILE A 7 43.86 -3.06 -36.29
N SER A 8 44.67 -2.47 -35.41
CA SER A 8 46.10 -2.80 -35.25
C SER A 8 46.36 -3.33 -33.83
N LEU A 9 47.19 -4.37 -33.72
CA LEU A 9 47.50 -5.12 -32.50
C LEU A 9 49.01 -5.04 -32.17
N ALA A 10 49.30 -4.97 -30.86
CA ALA A 10 50.50 -5.47 -30.13
C ALA A 10 51.84 -4.69 -30.29
N PRO A 11 52.80 -4.76 -29.32
CA PRO A 11 53.04 -5.88 -28.39
C PRO A 11 53.40 -5.56 -26.92
N VAL A 12 53.48 -6.68 -26.18
CA VAL A 12 53.89 -6.91 -24.78
C VAL A 12 55.42 -6.77 -24.61
N ALA A 13 55.89 -6.22 -23.49
CA ALA A 13 57.16 -6.60 -22.88
C ALA A 13 57.17 -6.28 -21.37
N ALA A 14 57.40 -7.30 -20.55
CA ALA A 14 57.79 -7.21 -19.16
C ALA A 14 59.33 -7.17 -19.07
N ILE A 15 59.90 -6.57 -18.02
CA ILE A 15 61.11 -7.01 -17.31
C ILE A 15 61.25 -6.19 -16.00
N ALA A 16 61.55 -6.92 -14.94
CA ALA A 16 61.80 -6.46 -13.58
C ALA A 16 63.22 -5.90 -13.41
N HIS A 17 63.44 -5.05 -12.40
CA HIS A 17 64.69 -5.08 -11.62
C HIS A 17 64.48 -4.49 -10.21
N LEU A 18 65.04 -5.22 -9.24
CA LEU A 18 65.09 -4.94 -7.81
C LEU A 18 66.01 -3.76 -7.47
N SER A 19 65.75 -3.09 -6.35
CA SER A 19 66.78 -2.69 -5.37
C SER A 19 66.16 -2.45 -3.99
N SER A 20 66.81 -3.02 -2.98
CA SER A 20 66.52 -3.01 -1.55
C SER A 20 66.80 -1.67 -0.86
N PHE A 21 66.16 -1.41 0.28
CA PHE A 21 66.80 -1.49 1.61
C PHE A 21 65.87 -1.01 2.75
N SER A 22 65.78 -1.85 3.80
CA SER A 22 65.75 -1.57 5.25
C SER A 22 64.74 -0.55 5.84
N SER A 23 64.14 -0.71 7.03
CA SER A 23 64.14 -1.73 8.08
C SER A 23 63.13 -1.30 9.17
N SER A 24 62.61 -2.29 9.91
CA SER A 24 62.11 -2.24 11.30
C SER A 24 60.93 -1.32 11.66
N SER A 25 59.82 -1.94 12.08
CA SER A 25 59.56 -2.17 13.52
C SER A 25 58.28 -2.98 13.74
N SER A 26 58.41 -3.98 14.60
CA SER A 26 57.36 -4.91 15.02
C SER A 26 56.34 -4.25 15.95
N SER A 27 55.05 -4.54 15.74
CA SER A 27 54.08 -4.60 16.84
C SER A 27 52.96 -5.57 16.46
N SER A 28 53.01 -6.76 17.05
CA SER A 28 51.92 -7.73 17.02
C SER A 28 50.80 -7.24 17.94
N LEU A 29 49.60 -7.06 17.40
CA LEU A 29 48.39 -6.94 18.19
C LEU A 29 47.38 -7.97 17.71
N LEU A 30 46.98 -8.82 18.65
CA LEU A 30 45.99 -9.87 18.51
C LEU A 30 44.69 -9.31 17.92
N ARG A 31 44.28 -9.81 16.74
CA ARG A 31 42.92 -9.65 16.25
C ARG A 31 42.00 -10.63 16.99
N GLY A 32 41.44 -10.18 18.11
CA GLY A 32 40.23 -10.77 18.65
C GLY A 32 39.08 -10.57 17.67
N ARG A 33 38.51 -11.66 17.14
CA ARG A 33 37.24 -11.63 16.41
C ARG A 33 36.13 -11.26 17.38
N VAL A 34 35.77 -9.98 17.46
CA VAL A 34 34.52 -9.55 18.08
C VAL A 34 33.39 -9.98 17.15
N ARG A 35 32.65 -11.02 17.54
CA ARG A 35 31.35 -11.33 16.97
C ARG A 35 30.39 -10.22 17.44
N ALA A 36 30.10 -9.26 16.58
CA ALA A 36 29.01 -8.34 16.81
C ALA A 36 27.70 -9.11 16.71
N SER A 37 27.17 -9.58 17.83
CA SER A 37 25.76 -9.96 17.91
C SER A 37 24.95 -8.66 17.86
N ALA A 38 24.34 -8.37 16.71
CA ALA A 38 23.33 -7.34 16.63
C ALA A 38 22.18 -7.75 17.55
N ALA A 39 22.06 -7.11 18.71
CA ALA A 39 20.86 -7.20 19.52
C ALA A 39 19.71 -6.64 18.67
N MET A 40 18.84 -7.53 18.17
CA MET A 40 17.59 -7.12 17.55
C MET A 40 16.81 -6.39 18.64
N ALA A 41 16.68 -5.07 18.53
CA ALA A 41 15.79 -4.31 19.39
C ALA A 41 14.40 -4.93 19.24
N THR A 42 13.89 -5.55 20.29
CA THR A 42 12.54 -6.10 20.31
C THR A 42 11.58 -4.93 20.20
N THR A 43 11.03 -4.73 19.02
CA THR A 43 10.00 -3.71 18.75
C THR A 43 8.83 -4.03 19.67
N THR A 44 8.56 -3.15 20.63
CA THR A 44 7.48 -3.38 21.59
C THR A 44 6.15 -3.20 20.87
N VAL A 45 5.34 -4.24 20.79
CA VAL A 45 4.01 -4.20 20.18
C VAL A 45 3.02 -3.68 21.21
N THR A 46 2.27 -2.63 20.85
CA THR A 46 1.20 -2.09 21.70
C THR A 46 -0.04 -3.01 21.60
N PRO A 47 -0.60 -3.50 22.73
CA PRO A 47 -1.86 -4.24 22.72
C PRO A 47 -2.99 -3.45 22.05
N ALA A 48 -3.88 -4.15 21.36
CA ALA A 48 -4.95 -3.53 20.59
C ALA A 48 -6.30 -4.25 20.78
N VAL A 49 -7.38 -3.50 20.59
CA VAL A 49 -8.67 -4.10 20.26
C VAL A 49 -8.70 -4.32 18.75
N ILE A 50 -9.12 -5.50 18.30
CA ILE A 50 -9.19 -5.85 16.88
C ILE A 50 -10.64 -6.14 16.54
N VAL A 51 -11.26 -5.30 15.73
CA VAL A 51 -12.66 -5.44 15.33
C VAL A 51 -12.74 -6.17 14.00
N GLY A 52 -13.26 -7.40 14.03
CA GLY A 52 -13.43 -8.26 12.86
C GLY A 52 -12.36 -9.36 12.72
N GLY A 53 -12.73 -10.60 13.08
CA GLY A 53 -11.88 -11.80 12.98
C GLY A 53 -11.72 -12.40 11.58
N GLY A 54 -11.70 -11.56 10.54
CA GLY A 54 -11.37 -11.98 9.18
C GLY A 54 -9.87 -12.23 8.98
N ARG A 55 -9.44 -12.44 7.73
CA ARG A 55 -8.03 -12.70 7.38
C ARG A 55 -7.06 -11.65 7.94
N VAL A 56 -7.38 -10.36 7.76
CA VAL A 56 -6.53 -9.26 8.24
C VAL A 56 -6.56 -9.16 9.76
N GLY A 57 -7.74 -9.21 10.39
CA GLY A 57 -7.84 -9.12 11.85
C GLY A 57 -7.16 -10.28 12.58
N GLN A 58 -7.30 -11.51 12.09
CA GLN A 58 -6.60 -12.67 12.64
C GLN A 58 -5.08 -12.57 12.47
N MET A 59 -4.62 -12.08 11.31
CA MET A 59 -3.19 -11.83 11.10
C MET A 59 -2.68 -10.79 12.10
N LEU A 60 -3.34 -9.64 12.22
CA LEU A 60 -2.92 -8.59 13.17
C LEU A 60 -2.93 -9.07 14.61
N HIS A 61 -3.91 -9.90 14.99
CA HIS A 61 -3.99 -10.53 16.32
C HIS A 61 -2.81 -11.49 16.54
N SER A 62 -2.42 -12.26 15.53
CA SER A 62 -1.24 -13.15 15.63
C SER A 62 0.10 -12.39 15.71
N LEU A 63 0.15 -11.14 15.26
CA LEU A 63 1.30 -10.24 15.41
C LEU A 63 1.32 -9.49 16.75
N GLY A 64 0.31 -9.72 17.60
CA GLY A 64 0.21 -9.15 18.93
C GLY A 64 1.18 -9.77 19.93
N ASP A 65 1.16 -9.23 21.14
CA ASP A 65 1.94 -9.73 22.27
C ASP A 65 1.16 -10.68 23.19
N GLY A 66 -0.03 -11.12 22.73
CA GLY A 66 -0.95 -11.98 23.47
C GLY A 66 -1.97 -11.25 24.35
N ARG A 67 -1.94 -9.90 24.41
CA ARG A 67 -2.90 -9.10 25.21
C ARG A 67 -4.00 -8.44 24.37
N ASP A 68 -4.03 -8.71 23.08
CA ASP A 68 -5.06 -8.17 22.19
C ASP A 68 -6.45 -8.72 22.52
N VAL A 69 -7.48 -7.93 22.23
CA VAL A 69 -8.88 -8.33 22.36
C VAL A 69 -9.49 -8.41 20.97
N LEU A 70 -9.91 -9.61 20.55
CA LEU A 70 -10.65 -9.78 19.30
C LEU A 70 -12.15 -9.57 19.55
N VAL A 71 -12.73 -8.59 18.85
CA VAL A 71 -14.16 -8.24 18.92
C VAL A 71 -14.88 -8.73 17.66
N GLY A 72 -15.87 -9.59 17.88
CA GLY A 72 -16.72 -10.15 16.83
C GLY A 72 -17.90 -9.25 16.46
N ARG A 73 -18.67 -9.68 15.45
CA ARG A 73 -19.89 -8.98 15.03
C ARG A 73 -20.88 -8.91 16.19
N GLY A 74 -21.38 -7.71 16.48
CA GLY A 74 -22.37 -7.46 17.54
C GLY A 74 -21.82 -7.42 18.96
N GLN A 75 -20.52 -7.63 19.15
CA GLN A 75 -19.88 -7.47 20.46
C GLN A 75 -19.45 -6.01 20.66
N PRO A 76 -19.60 -5.46 21.87
CA PRO A 76 -19.18 -4.09 22.16
C PRO A 76 -17.65 -4.01 22.23
N VAL A 77 -17.10 -2.88 21.79
CA VAL A 77 -15.69 -2.55 22.03
C VAL A 77 -15.50 -2.20 23.52
N PRO A 78 -14.52 -2.79 24.22
CA PRO A 78 -14.27 -2.48 25.63
C PRO A 78 -13.95 -1.00 25.85
N VAL A 79 -14.60 -0.39 26.85
CA VAL A 79 -14.34 1.00 27.22
C VAL A 79 -12.99 1.14 27.93
N ASP A 80 -12.68 0.20 28.84
CA ASP A 80 -11.50 0.19 29.71
C ASP A 80 -10.33 -0.60 29.10
N PHE A 81 -9.99 -0.32 27.83
CA PHE A 81 -8.82 -0.89 27.17
C PHE A 81 -7.94 0.21 26.59
N ASP A 82 -6.71 0.33 27.06
CA ASP A 82 -5.76 1.30 26.52
C ASP A 82 -5.13 0.79 25.22
N GLY A 83 -5.15 1.61 24.18
CA GLY A 83 -4.52 1.30 22.90
C GLY A 83 -5.42 1.53 21.68
N PRO A 84 -4.89 1.22 20.48
CA PRO A 84 -5.62 1.37 19.23
C PRO A 84 -6.76 0.35 19.09
N ILE A 85 -7.76 0.71 18.30
CA ILE A 85 -8.85 -0.16 17.86
C ILE A 85 -8.68 -0.39 16.35
N LEU A 86 -8.12 -1.53 15.98
CA LEU A 86 -7.84 -1.90 14.58
C LEU A 86 -9.13 -2.39 13.93
N VAL A 87 -9.70 -1.60 13.02
CA VAL A 87 -10.95 -1.92 12.32
C VAL A 87 -10.66 -2.72 11.06
N CYS A 88 -10.96 -4.02 11.10
CA CYS A 88 -10.65 -4.98 10.03
C CYS A 88 -11.92 -5.58 9.39
N THR A 89 -13.07 -4.94 9.58
CA THR A 89 -14.34 -5.30 8.94
C THR A 89 -14.40 -4.79 7.49
N ARG A 90 -15.47 -5.17 6.78
CA ARG A 90 -15.78 -4.59 5.47
C ARG A 90 -16.30 -3.16 5.63
N ASN A 91 -16.23 -2.37 4.55
CA ASN A 91 -16.66 -0.98 4.57
C ASN A 91 -18.15 -0.83 4.91
N ASP A 92 -19.00 -1.76 4.46
CA ASP A 92 -20.45 -1.72 4.72
C ASP A 92 -20.82 -2.04 6.17
N ASP A 93 -19.87 -2.55 6.97
CA ASP A 93 -20.06 -2.81 8.40
C ASP A 93 -19.60 -1.61 9.28
N LEU A 94 -19.03 -0.54 8.71
CA LEU A 94 -18.40 0.55 9.47
C LEU A 94 -19.37 1.33 10.38
N ASP A 95 -20.61 1.57 9.94
CA ASP A 95 -21.61 2.22 10.79
C ASP A 95 -21.93 1.37 12.05
N ALA A 96 -21.95 0.04 11.91
CA ALA A 96 -22.14 -0.87 13.03
C ALA A 96 -20.92 -0.86 13.98
N VAL A 97 -19.70 -0.73 13.46
CA VAL A 97 -18.49 -0.57 14.27
C VAL A 97 -18.58 0.68 15.14
N LEU A 98 -18.99 1.82 14.57
CA LEU A 98 -19.19 3.05 15.35
C LEU A 98 -20.27 2.88 16.42
N ALA A 99 -21.38 2.24 16.08
CA ALA A 99 -22.47 1.98 17.03
C ALA A 99 -22.04 1.08 18.20
N SER A 100 -21.14 0.11 17.96
CA SER A 100 -20.58 -0.78 18.99
C SER A 100 -19.37 -0.20 19.71
N THR A 101 -18.86 0.98 19.31
CA THR A 101 -17.69 1.62 19.90
C THR A 101 -18.11 2.81 20.75
N PRO A 102 -17.75 2.86 22.05
CA PRO A 102 -17.98 4.05 22.86
C PRO A 102 -17.44 5.30 22.17
N SER A 103 -18.24 6.37 22.08
CA SER A 103 -17.85 7.59 21.35
C SER A 103 -16.58 8.25 21.91
N SER A 104 -16.32 8.08 23.21
CA SER A 104 -15.07 8.50 23.85
C SER A 104 -13.81 7.87 23.24
N ARG A 105 -13.96 6.68 22.64
CA ARG A 105 -12.91 5.85 22.04
C ARG A 105 -12.83 5.98 20.51
N TRP A 106 -13.70 6.76 19.87
CA TRP A 106 -13.64 6.94 18.41
C TRP A 106 -12.30 7.51 17.93
N ARG A 107 -11.63 8.32 18.77
CA ARG A 107 -10.29 8.85 18.53
C ARG A 107 -9.17 7.78 18.46
N ASP A 108 -9.49 6.54 18.83
CA ASP A 108 -8.54 5.42 18.81
C ASP A 108 -8.83 4.41 17.68
N LEU A 109 -9.85 4.67 16.85
CA LEU A 109 -10.17 3.83 15.70
C LEU A 109 -9.12 3.99 14.60
N VAL A 110 -8.57 2.86 14.15
CA VAL A 110 -7.61 2.76 13.05
C VAL A 110 -8.23 1.97 11.91
N PHE A 111 -8.50 2.61 10.78
CA PHE A 111 -9.22 2.01 9.66
C PHE A 111 -8.27 1.34 8.65
N PHE A 112 -8.46 0.03 8.40
CA PHE A 112 -7.69 -0.77 7.42
C PHE A 112 -8.42 -0.97 6.08
N GLN A 113 -9.50 -0.21 5.87
CA GLN A 113 -10.38 -0.40 4.74
C GLN A 113 -9.73 0.01 3.41
N ASN A 114 -10.20 -0.59 2.33
CA ASN A 114 -9.82 -0.20 0.97
C ASN A 114 -10.81 0.84 0.44
N GLY A 115 -10.36 1.69 -0.48
CA GLY A 115 -11.19 2.70 -1.13
C GLY A 115 -11.10 4.08 -0.49
N MET A 116 -11.97 4.98 -0.93
CA MET A 116 -12.09 6.36 -0.46
C MET A 116 -13.02 6.44 0.75
N LEU A 117 -12.44 6.51 1.95
CA LEU A 117 -13.20 6.63 3.19
C LEU A 117 -13.55 8.07 3.54
N GLU A 118 -12.82 9.04 2.99
CA GLU A 118 -12.86 10.44 3.41
C GLU A 118 -14.28 11.02 3.51
N PRO A 119 -15.18 10.88 2.51
CA PRO A 119 -16.55 11.42 2.63
C PRO A 119 -17.35 10.79 3.79
N TRP A 120 -17.13 9.50 4.06
CA TRP A 120 -17.80 8.83 5.18
C TRP A 120 -17.20 9.30 6.51
N LEU A 121 -15.87 9.37 6.63
CA LEU A 121 -15.20 9.86 7.83
C LEU A 121 -15.63 11.29 8.18
N GLU A 122 -15.65 12.19 7.20
CA GLU A 122 -16.11 13.57 7.37
C GLU A 122 -17.55 13.63 7.87
N SER A 123 -18.46 12.82 7.30
CA SER A 123 -19.86 12.77 7.72
C SER A 123 -20.07 12.36 9.18
N LYS A 124 -19.06 11.72 9.80
CA LYS A 124 -19.06 11.28 11.20
C LYS A 124 -18.23 12.18 12.12
N GLY A 125 -17.63 13.25 11.59
CA GLY A 125 -16.69 14.09 12.34
C GLY A 125 -15.34 13.41 12.62
N LEU A 126 -14.93 12.47 11.76
CA LEU A 126 -13.72 11.64 11.88
C LEU A 126 -12.68 11.95 10.79
N GLY A 127 -12.65 13.18 10.27
CA GLY A 127 -11.79 13.56 9.14
C GLY A 127 -10.27 13.38 9.38
N ASP A 128 -9.83 13.37 10.64
CA ASP A 128 -8.43 13.13 11.04
C ASP A 128 -8.22 11.75 11.70
N ALA A 129 -9.15 10.81 11.49
CA ALA A 129 -9.02 9.47 12.05
C ALA A 129 -7.81 8.72 11.49
N ASP A 130 -7.27 7.83 12.32
CA ASP A 130 -6.17 6.96 11.95
C ASP A 130 -6.54 6.01 10.81
N GLN A 131 -5.65 5.86 9.84
CA GLN A 131 -5.89 5.04 8.66
C GLN A 131 -4.65 4.26 8.26
N VAL A 132 -4.86 3.10 7.64
CA VAL A 132 -3.81 2.22 7.12
C VAL A 132 -4.11 1.83 5.68
N LEU A 133 -3.20 2.23 4.79
CA LEU A 133 -3.17 1.77 3.41
C LEU A 133 -2.46 0.41 3.37
N ALA A 134 -3.19 -0.67 3.60
CA ALA A 134 -2.63 -2.02 3.55
C ALA A 134 -2.22 -2.43 2.12
N TYR A 135 -0.94 -2.62 1.85
CA TYR A 135 -0.43 -3.17 0.58
C TYR A 135 0.06 -4.61 0.71
N PHE A 136 -0.21 -5.26 1.83
CA PHE A 136 0.04 -6.68 2.02
C PHE A 136 -1.18 -7.54 1.67
N ALA A 137 -0.96 -8.81 1.35
CA ALA A 137 -2.01 -9.77 1.09
C ALA A 137 -1.97 -10.93 2.11
N VAL A 138 -3.14 -11.29 2.64
CA VAL A 138 -3.32 -12.52 3.42
C VAL A 138 -4.25 -13.42 2.61
N SER A 139 -3.67 -14.47 2.01
CA SER A 139 -4.41 -15.38 1.14
C SER A 139 -5.46 -16.16 1.93
N LYS A 140 -5.06 -16.80 3.04
CA LYS A 140 -5.93 -17.56 3.95
C LYS A 140 -5.59 -17.29 5.41
N VAL A 141 -6.53 -17.58 6.32
CA VAL A 141 -6.29 -17.47 7.76
C VAL A 141 -5.14 -18.41 8.15
N GLY A 142 -4.16 -17.90 8.90
CA GLY A 142 -2.99 -18.66 9.36
C GLY A 142 -1.82 -18.70 8.36
N GLU A 143 -1.99 -18.22 7.13
CA GLU A 143 -0.85 -18.04 6.22
C GLU A 143 -0.10 -16.73 6.51
N ALA A 144 1.21 -16.76 6.29
CA ALA A 144 2.04 -15.57 6.42
C ALA A 144 1.59 -14.51 5.39
N PRO A 145 1.52 -13.23 5.78
CA PRO A 145 1.18 -12.15 4.87
C PRO A 145 2.29 -11.96 3.83
N LEU A 146 1.90 -11.72 2.58
CA LEU A 146 2.80 -11.28 1.52
C LEU A 146 2.92 -9.75 1.59
N ASP A 147 4.13 -9.24 1.81
CA ASP A 147 4.42 -7.81 1.84
C ASP A 147 4.28 -7.17 0.45
N GLY A 148 3.84 -5.91 0.40
CA GLY A 148 3.65 -5.13 -0.82
C GLY A 148 4.93 -4.49 -1.34
N LYS A 149 6.07 -5.16 -1.21
CA LYS A 149 7.37 -4.69 -1.74
C LYS A 149 7.46 -4.97 -3.23
N THR A 150 7.98 -4.01 -3.97
CA THR A 150 8.14 -4.10 -5.43
C THR A 150 9.57 -3.74 -5.82
N ASP A 151 9.91 -3.94 -7.10
CA ASP A 151 11.14 -3.44 -7.72
C ASP A 151 11.24 -1.91 -7.68
N THR A 152 10.11 -1.21 -7.77
CA THR A 152 10.05 0.26 -7.68
C THR A 152 9.96 0.79 -6.24
N ASN A 153 9.56 -0.05 -5.29
CA ASN A 153 9.34 0.29 -3.88
C ASN A 153 9.87 -0.83 -2.97
N PRO A 154 11.20 -1.03 -2.89
CA PRO A 154 11.81 -2.06 -2.07
C PRO A 154 11.58 -1.84 -0.55
N GLU A 155 11.31 -0.61 -0.15
CA GLU A 155 10.93 -0.23 1.22
C GLU A 155 9.48 -0.60 1.56
N GLY A 156 8.67 -0.91 0.54
CA GLY A 156 7.27 -1.33 0.66
C GLY A 156 6.25 -0.21 0.61
N LEU A 157 5.01 -0.57 0.27
CA LEU A 157 3.92 0.36 0.02
C LEU A 157 2.95 0.50 1.20
N THR A 158 2.97 -0.37 2.21
CA THR A 158 2.02 -0.21 3.33
C THR A 158 2.32 1.09 4.07
N ALA A 159 1.31 1.90 4.35
CA ALA A 159 1.46 3.17 5.05
C ALA A 159 0.38 3.38 6.11
N ALA A 160 0.72 4.03 7.21
CA ALA A 160 -0.17 4.39 8.29
C ALA A 160 -0.11 5.90 8.57
N PHE A 161 -1.25 6.48 8.95
CA PHE A 161 -1.42 7.88 9.32
C PHE A 161 -2.23 7.98 10.61
N GLY A 162 -1.93 9.01 11.42
CA GLY A 162 -2.64 9.34 12.65
C GLY A 162 -1.86 9.03 13.94
N LYS A 163 -2.54 9.22 15.08
CA LYS A 163 -2.02 9.04 16.45
C LYS A 163 -1.33 7.69 16.68
N TRP A 164 -1.90 6.62 16.13
CA TRP A 164 -1.51 5.23 16.32
C TRP A 164 -0.64 4.69 15.18
N ALA A 165 -0.26 5.51 14.20
CA ALA A 165 0.51 5.07 13.03
C ALA A 165 1.82 4.37 13.41
N SER A 166 2.58 4.89 14.38
CA SER A 166 3.83 4.25 14.84
C SER A 166 3.59 2.91 15.56
N ALA A 167 2.48 2.76 16.27
CA ALA A 167 2.12 1.50 16.92
C ALA A 167 1.74 0.44 15.90
N VAL A 168 0.97 0.84 14.86
CA VAL A 168 0.66 -0.02 13.71
C VAL A 168 1.93 -0.43 12.98
N ALA A 169 2.82 0.52 12.68
CA ALA A 169 4.07 0.24 11.99
C ALA A 169 4.93 -0.76 12.78
N SER A 170 5.08 -0.56 14.09
CA SER A 170 5.82 -1.46 14.98
C SER A 170 5.25 -2.89 14.97
N ARG A 171 3.92 -3.02 14.98
CA ARG A 171 3.22 -4.31 14.89
C ARG A 171 3.42 -5.00 13.53
N LEU A 172 3.37 -4.24 12.44
CA LEU A 172 3.61 -4.81 11.11
C LEU A 172 5.09 -5.23 10.94
N HIS A 173 6.02 -4.41 11.43
CA HIS A 173 7.46 -4.70 11.41
C HIS A 173 7.81 -5.95 12.25
N SER A 174 7.16 -6.16 13.40
CA SER A 174 7.35 -7.39 14.20
C SER A 174 6.92 -8.65 13.46
N GLY A 175 5.96 -8.53 12.53
CA GLY A 175 5.54 -9.57 11.59
C GLY A 175 6.36 -9.66 10.30
N GLY A 176 7.46 -8.89 10.17
CA GLY A 176 8.30 -8.86 8.98
C GLY A 176 7.71 -8.10 7.78
N LEU A 177 6.62 -7.36 7.97
CA LEU A 177 6.00 -6.53 6.95
C LEU A 177 6.57 -5.10 6.96
N SER A 178 6.61 -4.47 5.78
CA SER A 178 6.84 -3.03 5.68
C SER A 178 5.65 -2.23 6.21
N CYS A 179 5.94 -1.05 6.74
CA CYS A 179 4.96 -0.01 7.02
C CYS A 179 5.66 1.34 7.18
N LYS A 180 5.23 2.34 6.41
CA LYS A 180 5.64 3.74 6.54
C LYS A 180 4.70 4.47 7.49
N VAL A 181 5.23 5.39 8.28
CA VAL A 181 4.40 6.40 8.97
C VAL A 181 4.47 7.65 8.13
N LEU A 182 3.32 8.15 7.67
CA LEU A 182 3.24 9.30 6.79
C LEU A 182 2.45 10.43 7.44
N GLU A 183 2.86 11.66 7.14
CA GLU A 183 2.09 12.86 7.41
C GLU A 183 0.91 12.99 6.43
N LYS A 184 -0.06 13.83 6.80
CA LYS A 184 -1.37 13.93 6.13
C LYS A 184 -1.28 14.05 4.61
N GLU A 185 -0.48 14.99 4.09
CA GLU A 185 -0.38 15.23 2.64
C GLU A 185 0.21 14.01 1.89
N ALA A 186 1.30 13.44 2.41
CA ALA A 186 1.94 12.28 1.82
C ALA A 186 1.02 11.05 1.85
N PHE A 187 0.29 10.86 2.97
CA PHE A 187 -0.69 9.81 3.10
C PHE A 187 -1.85 9.97 2.10
N GLN A 188 -2.36 11.20 1.92
CA GLN A 188 -3.45 11.48 0.98
C GLN A 188 -3.04 11.18 -0.48
N LYS A 189 -1.82 11.57 -0.88
CA LYS A 189 -1.28 11.23 -2.22
C LYS A 189 -1.26 9.72 -2.42
N GLN A 190 -0.72 8.99 -1.45
CA GLN A 190 -0.63 7.53 -1.55
C GLN A 190 -2.00 6.84 -1.48
N MET A 191 -2.94 7.36 -0.70
CA MET A 191 -4.32 6.88 -0.63
C MET A 191 -4.98 6.97 -2.01
N LEU A 192 -4.80 8.09 -2.70
CA LEU A 192 -5.34 8.30 -4.04
C LEU A 192 -4.65 7.40 -5.06
N GLU A 193 -3.34 7.20 -5.01
CA GLU A 193 -2.66 6.22 -5.88
C GLU A 193 -3.23 4.80 -5.68
N LYS A 194 -3.44 4.39 -4.43
CA LYS A 194 -4.07 3.10 -4.13
C LYS A 194 -5.49 3.00 -4.68
N LEU A 195 -6.26 4.08 -4.56
CA LEU A 195 -7.63 4.15 -5.07
C LEU A 195 -7.66 4.08 -6.61
N ILE A 196 -6.77 4.83 -7.28
CA ILE A 196 -6.62 4.80 -8.74
C ILE A 196 -6.26 3.39 -9.19
N TRP A 197 -5.30 2.75 -8.53
CA TRP A 197 -4.91 1.36 -8.84
C TRP A 197 -6.09 0.41 -8.78
N ILE A 198 -6.82 0.40 -7.65
CA ILE A 198 -7.91 -0.56 -7.45
C ILE A 198 -9.12 -0.25 -8.34
N ALA A 199 -9.39 1.03 -8.65
CA ALA A 199 -10.43 1.42 -9.58
C ALA A 199 -10.07 0.96 -11.01
N ALA A 200 -8.85 1.28 -11.47
CA ALA A 200 -8.43 1.04 -12.84
C ALA A 200 -8.23 -0.44 -13.15
N PHE A 201 -7.41 -1.16 -12.37
CA PHE A 201 -7.10 -2.57 -12.66
C PHE A 201 -8.34 -3.46 -12.55
N MET A 202 -9.21 -3.19 -11.58
CA MET A 202 -10.42 -4.00 -11.39
C MET A 202 -11.47 -3.72 -12.45
N LEU A 203 -11.59 -2.46 -12.91
CA LEU A 203 -12.51 -2.10 -14.00
C LEU A 203 -12.05 -2.67 -15.33
N VAL A 204 -10.78 -2.46 -15.72
CA VAL A 204 -10.23 -3.02 -16.97
C VAL A 204 -10.36 -4.53 -16.97
N GLY A 205 -9.98 -5.21 -15.89
CA GLY A 205 -10.13 -6.66 -15.83
C GLY A 205 -11.58 -7.13 -15.84
N ALA A 206 -12.53 -6.37 -15.31
CA ALA A 206 -13.96 -6.71 -15.41
C ALA A 206 -14.51 -6.59 -16.84
N ARG A 207 -13.89 -5.78 -17.71
CA ARG A 207 -14.21 -5.71 -19.15
C ARG A 207 -13.70 -6.92 -19.93
N HIS A 208 -12.72 -7.64 -19.38
CA HIS A 208 -12.09 -8.80 -20.01
C HIS A 208 -12.37 -10.06 -19.15
N PRO A 209 -13.50 -10.76 -19.36
CA PRO A 209 -13.96 -11.82 -18.48
C PRO A 209 -12.88 -12.88 -18.18
N GLY A 210 -12.62 -13.10 -16.88
CA GLY A 210 -11.61 -14.06 -16.42
C GLY A 210 -10.19 -13.51 -16.31
N ALA A 211 -9.94 -12.25 -16.69
CA ALA A 211 -8.65 -11.63 -16.48
C ALA A 211 -8.27 -11.58 -14.99
N THR A 212 -6.99 -11.83 -14.70
CA THR A 212 -6.39 -11.52 -13.42
C THR A 212 -5.70 -10.17 -13.49
N VAL A 213 -5.29 -9.61 -12.34
CA VAL A 213 -4.51 -8.37 -12.29
C VAL A 213 -3.24 -8.44 -13.17
N GLY A 214 -2.59 -9.61 -13.22
CA GLY A 214 -1.42 -9.84 -14.08
C GLY A 214 -1.75 -9.87 -15.57
N VAL A 215 -2.91 -10.43 -15.95
CA VAL A 215 -3.39 -10.37 -17.34
C VAL A 215 -3.65 -8.92 -17.74
N VAL A 216 -4.28 -8.12 -16.87
CA VAL A 216 -4.47 -6.68 -17.11
C VAL A 216 -3.15 -5.95 -17.32
N GLU A 217 -2.16 -6.19 -16.44
CA GLU A 217 -0.85 -5.53 -16.53
C GLU A 217 -0.07 -5.91 -17.81
N LYS A 218 -0.22 -7.15 -18.27
CA LYS A 218 0.53 -7.71 -19.39
C LYS A 218 -0.14 -7.50 -20.75
N GLU A 219 -1.43 -7.76 -20.85
CA GLU A 219 -2.16 -7.84 -22.13
C GLU A 219 -3.00 -6.58 -22.38
N TYR A 220 -3.46 -5.91 -21.32
CA TYR A 220 -4.32 -4.72 -21.41
C TYR A 220 -3.63 -3.47 -20.84
N ARG A 221 -2.30 -3.41 -20.94
CA ARG A 221 -1.46 -2.34 -20.36
C ARG A 221 -1.83 -0.94 -20.85
N SER A 222 -2.14 -0.80 -22.14
CA SER A 222 -2.52 0.49 -22.72
C SER A 222 -3.87 1.00 -22.18
N GLU A 223 -4.84 0.10 -22.00
CA GLU A 223 -6.15 0.42 -21.43
C GLU A 223 -6.00 0.88 -19.97
N VAL A 224 -5.30 0.10 -19.16
CA VAL A 224 -5.12 0.45 -17.73
C VAL A 224 -4.27 1.71 -17.56
N ALA A 225 -3.24 1.93 -18.39
CA ALA A 225 -2.45 3.16 -18.35
C ALA A 225 -3.29 4.40 -18.70
N SER A 226 -4.15 4.30 -19.72
CA SER A 226 -5.05 5.39 -20.12
C SER A 226 -6.04 5.74 -19.00
N LEU A 227 -6.60 4.73 -18.37
CA LEU A 227 -7.52 4.93 -17.25
C LEU A 227 -6.81 5.47 -16.00
N ILE A 228 -5.62 4.97 -15.67
CA ILE A 228 -4.81 5.53 -14.56
C ILE A 228 -4.56 7.02 -14.78
N ALA A 229 -4.18 7.43 -16.00
CA ALA A 229 -3.92 8.83 -16.31
C ALA A 229 -5.18 9.71 -16.16
N GLU A 230 -6.34 9.24 -16.64
CA GLU A 230 -7.61 9.94 -16.48
C GLU A 230 -7.99 10.11 -14.99
N LEU A 231 -7.98 9.00 -14.24
CA LEU A 231 -8.34 9.01 -12.82
C LEU A 231 -7.35 9.84 -11.98
N ALA A 232 -6.06 9.80 -12.30
CA ALA A 232 -5.06 10.65 -11.65
C ALA A 232 -5.31 12.14 -11.92
N SER A 233 -5.65 12.51 -13.16
CA SER A 233 -5.99 13.89 -13.51
C SER A 233 -7.22 14.38 -12.73
N ALA A 234 -8.29 13.58 -12.69
CA ALA A 234 -9.51 13.92 -11.95
C ALA A 234 -9.27 14.02 -10.44
N ALA A 235 -8.53 13.08 -9.86
CA ALA A 235 -8.16 13.11 -8.44
C ALA A 235 -7.29 14.32 -8.09
N ALA A 236 -6.31 14.65 -8.94
CA ALA A 236 -5.44 15.81 -8.76
C ALA A 236 -6.24 17.12 -8.78
N ALA A 237 -7.18 17.25 -9.72
CA ALA A 237 -8.05 18.42 -9.84
C ALA A 237 -9.00 18.56 -8.64
N GLU A 238 -9.64 17.47 -8.18
CA GLU A 238 -10.58 17.52 -7.05
C GLU A 238 -9.87 17.79 -5.72
N LYS A 239 -8.67 17.24 -5.52
CA LYS A 239 -7.92 17.35 -4.25
C LYS A 239 -6.90 18.47 -4.21
N GLY A 240 -6.65 19.15 -5.34
CA GLY A 240 -5.63 20.20 -5.44
C GLY A 240 -4.23 19.68 -5.19
N ILE A 241 -3.93 18.44 -5.63
CA ILE A 241 -2.62 17.80 -5.43
C ILE A 241 -1.89 17.61 -6.75
N THR A 242 -0.59 17.36 -6.66
CA THR A 242 0.24 16.91 -7.79
C THR A 242 0.83 15.55 -7.45
N PHE A 243 0.64 14.57 -8.34
CA PHE A 243 1.27 13.27 -8.25
C PHE A 243 2.72 13.33 -8.75
N GLU A 244 3.56 12.49 -8.18
CA GLU A 244 4.93 12.30 -8.63
C GLU A 244 4.94 11.56 -9.98
N GLU A 245 5.90 11.90 -10.85
CA GLU A 245 6.10 11.19 -12.11
C GLU A 245 6.21 9.67 -11.91
N GLY A 246 5.76 8.89 -12.89
CA GLY A 246 5.85 7.43 -12.85
C GLY A 246 4.72 6.72 -12.08
N THR A 247 3.59 7.38 -11.81
CA THR A 247 2.41 6.74 -11.19
C THR A 247 2.01 5.45 -11.93
N VAL A 248 1.91 5.48 -13.26
CA VAL A 248 1.56 4.28 -14.05
C VAL A 248 2.54 3.13 -13.79
N ASP A 249 3.84 3.41 -13.76
CA ASP A 249 4.87 2.38 -13.58
C ASP A 249 4.85 1.80 -12.16
N ARG A 250 4.71 2.65 -11.12
CA ARG A 250 4.55 2.19 -9.72
C ARG A 250 3.32 1.31 -9.56
N LEU A 251 2.19 1.72 -10.13
CA LEU A 251 0.94 0.96 -10.05
C LEU A 251 1.02 -0.37 -10.81
N CYS A 252 1.68 -0.40 -11.97
CA CYS A 252 1.96 -1.66 -12.69
C CYS A 252 2.92 -2.56 -11.90
N ALA A 253 3.93 -2.00 -11.24
CA ALA A 253 4.86 -2.75 -10.40
C ALA A 253 4.15 -3.47 -9.25
N TYR A 254 3.24 -2.77 -8.56
CA TYR A 254 2.41 -3.40 -7.55
C TYR A 254 1.51 -4.49 -8.13
N SER A 255 0.89 -4.25 -9.30
CA SER A 255 0.06 -5.26 -9.98
C SER A 255 0.79 -6.56 -10.24
N ARG A 256 2.09 -6.53 -10.58
CA ARG A 256 2.91 -7.73 -10.75
C ARG A 256 3.05 -8.54 -9.46
N ALA A 257 3.16 -7.88 -8.30
CA ALA A 257 3.24 -8.56 -7.00
C ALA A 257 1.94 -9.28 -6.63
N VAL A 258 0.79 -8.82 -7.15
CA VAL A 258 -0.54 -9.40 -6.91
C VAL A 258 -1.18 -9.98 -8.19
N ALA A 259 -0.35 -10.43 -9.13
CA ALA A 259 -0.76 -10.80 -10.49
C ALA A 259 -1.84 -11.90 -10.58
N HIS A 260 -1.93 -12.77 -9.57
CA HIS A 260 -2.86 -13.90 -9.54
C HIS A 260 -4.27 -13.53 -9.06
N PHE A 261 -4.47 -12.33 -8.49
CA PHE A 261 -5.77 -11.94 -7.97
C PHE A 261 -6.81 -11.75 -9.10
N PRO A 262 -8.04 -12.28 -8.94
CA PRO A 262 -9.10 -12.08 -9.91
C PRO A 262 -9.57 -10.62 -9.88
N THR A 263 -9.83 -10.05 -11.05
CA THR A 263 -10.39 -8.70 -11.15
C THR A 263 -11.90 -8.73 -11.08
N ALA A 264 -12.47 -7.81 -10.30
CA ALA A 264 -13.90 -7.57 -10.27
C ALA A 264 -14.18 -6.19 -9.67
N VAL A 265 -15.15 -5.47 -10.22
CA VAL A 265 -15.68 -4.27 -9.58
C VAL A 265 -16.47 -4.68 -8.34
N LYS A 266 -15.96 -4.31 -7.17
CA LYS A 266 -16.52 -4.62 -5.84
C LYS A 266 -16.48 -3.37 -4.98
N GLU A 267 -17.30 -3.34 -3.94
CA GLU A 267 -17.36 -2.20 -2.99
C GLU A 267 -17.52 -0.87 -3.76
N PHE A 268 -18.42 -0.86 -4.75
CA PHE A 268 -18.49 0.18 -5.78
C PHE A 268 -18.44 1.58 -5.17
N LYS A 269 -19.34 1.88 -4.22
CA LYS A 269 -19.41 3.15 -3.48
C LYS A 269 -18.04 3.66 -3.02
N TRP A 270 -17.20 2.77 -2.53
CA TRP A 270 -15.92 3.09 -1.90
C TRP A 270 -14.76 3.13 -2.89
N ARG A 271 -14.89 2.48 -4.05
CA ARG A 271 -13.82 2.39 -5.06
C ARG A 271 -14.17 3.24 -6.27
N ASN A 272 -14.72 2.62 -7.31
CA ASN A 272 -15.10 3.28 -8.55
C ASN A 272 -16.19 4.36 -8.35
N GLY A 273 -17.06 4.20 -7.36
CA GLY A 273 -18.14 5.11 -7.05
C GLY A 273 -17.69 6.50 -6.63
N TRP A 274 -16.49 6.65 -6.04
CA TRP A 274 -15.95 7.98 -5.74
C TRP A 274 -15.58 8.74 -7.01
N PHE A 275 -14.95 8.10 -8.00
CA PHE A 275 -14.69 8.75 -9.28
C PHE A 275 -15.97 9.04 -10.05
N TYR A 276 -16.91 8.09 -10.03
CA TYR A 276 -18.20 8.30 -10.69
C TYR A 276 -19.00 9.45 -10.07
N SER A 277 -18.92 9.67 -8.75
CA SER A 277 -19.58 10.82 -8.14
C SER A 277 -18.97 12.16 -8.57
N LEU A 278 -17.69 12.21 -8.99
CA LEU A 278 -17.10 13.39 -9.61
C LEU A 278 -17.73 13.68 -10.98
N THR A 279 -18.01 12.62 -11.75
CA THR A 279 -18.78 12.71 -12.99
C THR A 279 -20.18 13.23 -12.74
N GLU A 280 -20.92 12.64 -11.79
CA GLU A 280 -22.27 13.08 -11.46
C GLU A 280 -22.31 14.56 -11.04
N LYS A 281 -21.37 14.97 -10.17
CA LYS A 281 -21.19 16.36 -9.73
C LYS A 281 -20.96 17.30 -10.92
N ALA A 282 -20.01 16.97 -11.81
CA ALA A 282 -19.69 17.82 -12.96
C ALA A 282 -20.86 17.95 -13.94
N LEU A 283 -21.55 16.85 -14.25
CA LEU A 283 -22.70 16.86 -15.16
C LEU A 283 -23.89 17.64 -14.57
N ALA A 284 -24.15 17.51 -13.27
CA ALA A 284 -25.19 18.29 -12.58
C ALA A 284 -24.91 19.80 -12.63
N GLU A 285 -23.63 20.20 -12.69
CA GLU A 285 -23.19 21.59 -12.84
C GLU A 285 -23.09 22.03 -14.32
N GLY A 286 -23.50 21.19 -15.28
CA GLY A 286 -23.42 21.48 -16.71
C GLY A 286 -22.00 21.48 -17.29
N ARG A 287 -21.03 20.90 -16.57
CA ARG A 287 -19.64 20.73 -17.02
C ARG A 287 -19.47 19.40 -17.75
N ALA A 288 -18.36 19.26 -18.47
CA ALA A 288 -17.97 17.99 -19.07
C ALA A 288 -17.63 16.94 -18.00
N ASP A 289 -17.83 15.66 -18.35
CA ASP A 289 -17.41 14.53 -17.53
C ASP A 289 -15.88 14.56 -17.34
N PRO A 290 -15.36 14.62 -16.10
CA PRO A 290 -13.93 14.57 -15.81
C PRO A 290 -13.32 13.17 -15.97
N CYS A 291 -14.14 12.12 -16.01
CA CYS A 291 -13.71 10.72 -16.14
C CYS A 291 -14.47 9.99 -17.28
N PRO A 292 -14.45 10.50 -18.53
CA PRO A 292 -15.29 9.97 -19.61
C PRO A 292 -14.98 8.52 -19.98
N LEU A 293 -13.71 8.09 -19.91
CA LEU A 293 -13.32 6.71 -20.18
C LEU A 293 -13.83 5.78 -19.08
N HIS A 294 -13.63 6.16 -17.81
CA HIS A 294 -14.13 5.46 -16.64
C HIS A 294 -15.65 5.27 -16.70
N THR A 295 -16.40 6.35 -16.95
CA THR A 295 -17.86 6.33 -17.08
C THR A 295 -18.32 5.43 -18.21
N ALA A 296 -17.69 5.53 -19.39
CA ALA A 296 -18.04 4.69 -20.54
C ALA A 296 -17.84 3.20 -20.21
N TRP A 297 -16.72 2.86 -19.55
CA TRP A 297 -16.39 1.49 -19.20
C TRP A 297 -17.26 0.92 -18.09
N LEU A 298 -17.66 1.72 -17.10
CA LEU A 298 -18.64 1.29 -16.09
C LEU A 298 -20.00 0.96 -16.71
N LYS A 299 -20.45 1.74 -17.71
CA LYS A 299 -21.68 1.46 -18.49
C LYS A 299 -21.55 0.20 -19.33
N GLU A 300 -20.39 0.01 -19.98
CA GLU A 300 -20.09 -1.17 -20.80
C GLU A 300 -20.30 -2.47 -20.01
N ILE A 301 -19.80 -2.51 -18.76
CA ILE A 301 -19.93 -3.68 -17.87
C ILE A 301 -21.22 -3.67 -17.02
N LYS A 302 -22.13 -2.72 -17.25
CA LYS A 302 -23.44 -2.60 -16.58
C LYS A 302 -23.34 -2.50 -15.05
N VAL A 303 -22.35 -1.76 -14.55
CA VAL A 303 -22.24 -1.43 -13.12
C VAL A 303 -23.04 -0.17 -12.79
N ILE A 304 -23.18 0.74 -13.76
CA ILE A 304 -24.02 1.95 -13.71
C ILE A 304 -24.95 2.01 -14.93
#